data_AF-A0AAI8Z853-F1
#
_entry.id   AF-A0AAI8Z853-F1
#
_cell.length_a   1.000
_cell.length_b   1.000
_cell.length_c   1.000
_cell.angle_alpha   90.00
_cell.angle_beta   90.00
_cell.angle_gamma   90.00
#
_symmetry.space_group_name_H-M   'P 1'
#
loop_
_entity.id
_entity.type
_entity.pdbx_description
1 polymer ?
#
loop_
_entity_poly.entity_id
_entity_poly.type
_entity_poly.pdbx_seq_one_letter_code
_entity_poly.pdbx_strand_id
1 'polypeptide(L)'
;MAQPSSSSDSGKCKLLELPAELRNDIYRLVLVPEDDAAVDIDANGYDRPGLLSTCKQIYYEARKIFYAENKFMFLVAGFDATYHAGEGDGCTGPTGNTVFL
;
A
#
# COMPACT_ATOMS: atom_id res chain seq x y z
N MET A 1 -28.91 22.17 39.91
CA MET A 1 -28.12 23.12 39.10
C MET A 1 -26.99 22.33 38.46
N ALA A 2 -27.14 21.91 37.20
CA ALA A 2 -26.14 21.13 36.48
C ALA A 2 -25.31 22.07 35.59
N GLN A 3 -23.99 22.03 35.73
CA GLN A 3 -23.04 22.83 34.95
C GLN A 3 -22.94 22.29 33.51
N PRO A 4 -22.94 23.15 32.47
CA PRO A 4 -22.53 22.75 31.13
C PRO A 4 -20.99 22.74 31.07
N SER A 5 -20.39 21.56 30.97
CA SER A 5 -18.95 21.42 30.73
C SER A 5 -18.62 21.93 29.33
N SER A 6 -18.11 23.16 29.24
CA SER A 6 -17.58 23.74 28.01
C SER A 6 -16.25 23.06 27.65
N SER A 7 -16.32 21.91 27.00
CA SER A 7 -15.15 21.24 26.41
C SER A 7 -14.73 22.00 25.14
N SER A 8 -13.89 23.01 25.29
CA SER A 8 -13.24 23.68 24.18
C SER A 8 -12.19 22.74 23.55
N ASP A 9 -12.64 21.78 22.75
CA ASP A 9 -11.78 20.96 21.89
C ASP A 9 -11.30 21.87 20.74
N SER A 10 -10.23 22.63 21.03
CA SER A 10 -9.48 23.41 20.05
C SER A 10 -9.09 22.44 18.93
N GLY A 11 -9.61 22.63 17.71
CA GLY A 11 -9.55 21.73 16.54
C GLY A 11 -8.15 21.36 16.03
N LYS A 12 -7.31 20.82 16.91
CA LYS A 12 -5.99 20.28 16.66
C LYS A 12 -6.12 18.77 16.55
N CYS A 13 -5.50 18.21 15.51
CA CYS A 13 -5.50 16.79 15.29
C CYS A 13 -4.59 16.11 16.32
N LYS A 14 -5.16 15.41 17.30
CA LYS A 14 -4.43 14.67 18.35
C LYS A 14 -3.42 13.67 17.79
N LEU A 15 -3.68 13.12 16.61
CA LEU A 15 -2.77 12.23 15.89
C LEU A 15 -1.44 12.92 15.49
N LEU A 16 -1.49 14.21 15.17
CA LEU A 16 -0.30 14.99 14.78
C LEU A 16 0.52 15.49 15.98
N GLU A 17 -0.06 15.45 17.19
CA GLU A 17 0.62 15.79 18.44
C GLU A 17 1.51 14.65 18.95
N LEU A 18 1.31 13.42 18.44
CA LEU A 18 2.15 12.27 18.76
C LEU A 18 3.56 12.41 18.17
N PRO A 19 4.61 11.89 18.83
CA PRO A 19 5.94 11.76 18.26
C PRO A 19 5.94 11.01 16.91
N ALA A 20 6.91 11.33 16.06
CA ALA A 20 7.01 10.74 14.73
C ALA A 20 7.13 9.21 14.73
N GLU A 21 7.80 8.62 15.73
CA GLU A 21 7.92 7.17 15.86
C GLU A 21 6.54 6.50 16.06
N LEU A 22 5.73 7.02 16.99
CA LEU A 22 4.38 6.48 17.23
C LEU A 22 3.46 6.67 16.02
N ARG A 23 3.61 7.79 15.28
CA ARG A 23 2.86 7.97 14.03
C ARG A 23 3.25 6.93 12.99
N ASN A 24 4.55 6.64 12.85
CA ASN A 24 5.04 5.62 11.93
C ASN A 24 4.53 4.22 12.30
N ASP A 25 4.47 3.89 13.59
CA ASP A 25 3.91 2.61 14.04
C ASP A 25 2.42 2.49 13.70
N ILE A 26 1.64 3.56 13.89
CA ILE A 26 0.24 3.61 13.45
C ILE A 26 0.13 3.44 11.93
N TYR A 27 0.99 4.12 11.17
CA TYR A 27 0.99 3.98 9.72
C TYR A 27 1.30 2.54 9.28
N ARG A 28 2.24 1.85 9.92
CA ARG A 28 2.54 0.43 9.65
C ARG A 28 1.33 -0.46 9.90
N LEU A 29 0.67 -0.30 11.04
CA LEU A 29 -0.52 -1.09 11.40
C LEU A 29 -1.67 -0.93 10.40
N VAL A 30 -1.78 0.23 9.74
CA VAL A 30 -2.87 0.51 8.79
C VAL A 30 -2.48 0.21 7.35
N LEU A 31 -1.20 0.39 7.00
CA LEU A 31 -0.72 0.32 5.62
C LEU A 31 -0.06 -1.00 5.24
N VAL A 32 0.41 -1.78 6.21
CA VAL A 32 1.08 -3.05 5.96
C VAL A 32 0.16 -4.17 6.44
N PRO A 33 -0.36 -5.03 5.55
CA PRO A 33 -1.18 -6.16 5.96
C PRO A 33 -0.36 -7.16 6.77
N GLU A 34 -0.93 -7.68 7.85
CA GLU A 34 -0.26 -8.63 8.76
C GLU A 34 0.13 -9.94 8.06
N ASP A 35 -0.59 -10.33 7.03
CA ASP A 35 -0.43 -11.60 6.31
C ASP A 35 0.56 -11.55 5.13
N ASP A 36 1.46 -10.56 5.08
CA ASP A 36 2.37 -10.36 3.93
C ASP A 36 1.61 -10.20 2.59
N ALA A 37 0.31 -9.88 2.66
CA ALA A 37 -0.55 -9.78 1.49
C ALA A 37 -0.02 -8.70 0.55
N ALA A 38 0.30 -9.09 -0.68
CA ALA A 38 0.77 -8.13 -1.67
C ALA A 38 -0.41 -7.29 -2.17
N VAL A 39 -0.11 -6.03 -2.47
CA VAL A 39 -1.04 -5.14 -3.15
C VAL A 39 -1.13 -5.56 -4.61
N ASP A 40 -2.30 -6.02 -5.03
CA ASP A 40 -2.57 -6.38 -6.42
C ASP A 40 -2.70 -5.10 -7.27
N ILE A 41 -1.92 -5.03 -8.34
CA ILE A 41 -1.95 -3.97 -9.33
C ILE A 41 -2.63 -4.54 -10.57
N ASP A 42 -3.84 -4.07 -10.83
CA ASP A 42 -4.61 -4.38 -12.02
C ASP A 42 -4.28 -3.43 -13.18
N ALA A 43 -4.92 -3.65 -14.34
CA ALA A 43 -4.75 -2.78 -15.52
C ALA A 43 -5.28 -1.34 -15.31
N ASN A 44 -6.13 -1.13 -14.31
CA ASN A 44 -6.66 0.17 -13.91
C ASN A 44 -5.82 0.85 -12.81
N GLY A 45 -4.86 0.15 -12.21
CA GLY A 45 -3.94 0.65 -11.19
C GLY A 45 -3.95 -0.20 -9.91
N TYR A 46 -3.78 0.46 -8.76
CA TYR A 46 -3.86 -0.20 -7.46
C TYR A 46 -4.66 0.68 -6.49
N ASP A 47 -5.30 0.05 -5.51
CA ASP A 47 -6.10 0.76 -4.51
C ASP A 47 -5.19 1.55 -3.57
N ARG A 48 -5.43 2.87 -3.48
CA ARG A 48 -4.64 3.74 -2.62
C ARG A 48 -5.33 3.85 -1.26
N PRO A 49 -4.65 3.49 -0.16
CA PRO A 49 -5.25 3.58 1.16
C PRO A 49 -5.67 5.02 1.46
N GLY A 50 -6.90 5.18 1.95
CA GLY A 50 -7.48 6.50 2.25
C GLY A 50 -6.63 7.36 3.19
N LEU A 51 -5.77 6.73 3.99
CA LEU A 51 -4.81 7.39 4.86
C LEU A 51 -3.85 8.32 4.09
N LEU A 52 -3.39 7.92 2.90
CA LEU A 52 -2.53 8.74 2.03
C LEU A 52 -3.28 9.97 1.47
N SER A 53 -4.60 9.95 1.47
CA SER A 53 -5.44 11.03 0.91
C SER A 53 -5.86 12.07 1.95
N THR A 54 -5.45 11.94 3.22
CA THR A 54 -5.93 12.79 4.32
C THR A 54 -5.30 14.20 4.31
N CYS A 55 -4.00 14.31 4.59
CA CYS A 55 -3.28 15.59 4.63
C CYS A 55 -1.84 15.44 4.14
N LYS A 56 -1.21 16.57 3.78
CA LYS A 56 0.15 16.59 3.23
C LYS A 56 1.17 15.94 4.17
N GLN A 57 1.05 16.16 5.48
CA GLN A 57 2.00 15.60 6.45
C GLN A 57 1.93 14.08 6.51
N ILE A 58 0.73 13.53 6.71
CA ILE A 58 0.50 12.07 6.72
C ILE A 58 0.93 11.47 5.38
N TYR A 59 0.60 12.12 4.26
CA TYR A 59 1.02 11.66 2.94
C TYR A 59 2.54 11.49 2.83
N TYR A 60 3.35 12.48 3.22
CA TYR A 60 4.82 12.37 3.08
C TYR A 60 5.45 11.35 4.03
N GLU A 61 4.89 11.17 5.22
CA GLU A 61 5.38 10.19 6.21
C GLU A 61 4.95 8.77 5.80
N ALA A 62 3.65 8.55 5.65
CA ALA A 62 3.05 7.25 5.43
C ALA A 62 3.39 6.66 4.06
N ARG A 63 3.58 7.50 3.02
CA ARG A 63 3.99 7.05 1.69
C ARG A 63 5.33 6.32 1.70
N LYS A 64 6.27 6.74 2.56
CA LYS A 64 7.59 6.10 2.64
C LYS A 64 7.45 4.67 3.15
N ILE A 65 6.62 4.46 4.16
CA ILE A 65 6.34 3.15 4.74
C ILE A 65 5.59 2.29 3.74
N PHE A 66 4.55 2.85 3.10
CA PHE A 66 3.76 2.14 2.11
C PHE A 66 4.63 1.52 1.01
N TYR A 67 5.48 2.31 0.35
CA TYR A 67 6.31 1.79 -0.74
C TYR A 67 7.57 1.02 -0.28
N ALA A 68 8.01 1.18 0.98
CA ALA A 68 9.20 0.47 1.46
C ALA A 68 8.87 -0.90 2.05
N GLU A 69 7.70 -1.05 2.67
CA GLU A 69 7.32 -2.25 3.41
C GLU A 69 6.25 -3.09 2.69
N ASN A 70 5.43 -2.51 1.79
CA ASN A 70 4.48 -3.30 1.01
C ASN A 70 5.13 -4.00 -0.19
N LYS A 71 4.62 -5.19 -0.49
CA LYS A 71 4.92 -5.94 -1.71
C LYS A 71 3.86 -5.64 -2.75
N PHE A 72 4.26 -5.52 -4.02
CA PHE A 72 3.33 -5.25 -5.11
C PHE A 72 3.35 -6.40 -6.10
N MET A 73 2.16 -6.93 -6.43
CA MET A 73 2.00 -7.99 -7.42
C MET A 73 1.24 -7.44 -8.61
N PHE A 74 1.70 -7.75 -9.81
CA PHE A 74 0.99 -7.41 -11.04
C PHE A 74 1.10 -8.55 -12.02
N LEU A 75 0.00 -8.83 -12.72
CA LEU A 75 -0.08 -9.94 -13.65
C LEU A 75 0.22 -9.44 -15.06
N VAL A 76 1.39 -9.79 -15.60
CA VAL A 76 1.77 -9.44 -16.97
C VAL A 76 1.19 -10.48 -17.93
N ALA A 77 0.01 -10.20 -18.48
CA ALA A 77 -0.57 -11.05 -19.52
C ALA A 77 0.24 -10.92 -20.83
N GLY A 78 0.68 -12.04 -21.39
CA GLY A 78 1.41 -12.08 -22.66
C GLY A 78 2.91 -11.77 -22.56
N PHE A 79 3.52 -11.92 -21.37
CA PHE A 79 4.96 -11.86 -21.22
C PHE A 79 5.62 -13.09 -21.87
N ASP A 80 5.97 -12.96 -23.15
CA ASP A 80 6.82 -13.93 -23.83
C ASP A 80 8.29 -13.65 -23.46
N ALA A 81 8.80 -14.40 -22.48
CA ALA A 81 10.22 -14.35 -22.12
C ALA A 81 11.12 -15.01 -23.18
N THR A 82 10.53 -15.56 -24.24
CA THR A 82 11.19 -16.33 -25.31
C THR A 82 11.58 -15.42 -26.47
N TYR A 83 12.18 -14.27 -26.18
CA TYR A 83 12.96 -13.58 -27.21
C TYR A 83 14.30 -14.31 -27.36
N HIS A 84 14.34 -15.20 -28.35
CA HIS A 84 15.51 -15.91 -28.90
C HIS A 84 16.07 -17.10 -28.11
N ALA A 85 15.35 -18.21 -28.11
CA ALA A 85 15.98 -19.50 -28.37
C ALA A 85 15.24 -20.13 -29.56
N GLY A 86 15.90 -20.21 -30.71
CA GLY A 86 15.30 -20.71 -31.94
C GLY A 86 14.70 -22.11 -31.77
N GLU A 87 13.52 -22.26 -32.38
CA GLU A 87 12.91 -23.46 -32.96
C GLU A 87 13.16 -24.84 -32.32
N GLY A 88 12.08 -25.44 -31.81
CA GLY A 88 11.95 -26.89 -31.71
C GLY A 88 10.89 -27.37 -30.72
N ASP A 89 9.70 -27.69 -31.24
CA ASP A 89 8.72 -28.65 -30.74
C ASP A 89 8.20 -28.57 -29.28
N GLY A 90 6.89 -28.29 -29.17
CA GLY A 90 5.99 -29.10 -28.35
C GLY A 90 5.47 -28.51 -27.03
N CYS A 91 4.15 -28.62 -26.85
CA CYS A 91 3.38 -28.56 -25.60
C CYS A 91 2.98 -27.17 -25.08
N THR A 92 1.86 -26.68 -25.63
CA THR A 92 1.03 -25.59 -25.08
C THR A 92 0.37 -26.01 -23.77
N GLY A 93 0.74 -25.36 -22.67
CA GLY A 93 0.00 -25.32 -21.42
C GLY A 93 0.06 -23.92 -20.81
N PRO A 94 -1.04 -23.32 -20.33
CA PRO A 94 -1.03 -21.95 -19.83
C PRO A 94 -0.51 -21.93 -18.39
N THR A 95 0.80 -21.80 -18.19
CA THR A 95 1.37 -21.48 -16.89
C THR A 95 1.45 -19.96 -16.75
N GLY A 96 0.55 -19.39 -15.95
CA GLY A 96 0.55 -17.99 -15.60
C GLY A 96 1.85 -17.61 -14.87
N ASN A 97 2.69 -16.82 -15.53
CA ASN A 97 3.90 -16.26 -14.96
C ASN A 97 3.54 -15.13 -13.99
N THR A 98 3.76 -15.37 -12.69
CA THR A 98 3.67 -14.35 -11.65
C THR A 98 5.09 -13.87 -11.31
N VAL A 99 5.35 -12.56 -11.40
CA VAL A 99 6.63 -11.93 -11.07
C VAL A 99 6.47 -11.15 -9.77
N PHE A 100 7.45 -11.28 -8.87
CA PHE A 100 7.49 -10.59 -7.57
C PHE A 100 8.48 -9.41 -7.65
N LEU A 101 8.05 -8.20 -7.26
CA LEU A 101 8.90 -7.02 -7.10
C LEU A 101 8.78 -6.43 -5.69
#